data_AF-A0A4V3JL08-F1
#
_entry.id   AF-A0A4V3JL08-F1
#
_cell.length_a   1.000
_cell.length_b   1.000
_cell.length_c   1.000
_cell.angle_alpha   90.00
_cell.angle_beta   90.00
_cell.angle_gamma   90.00
#
_symmetry.space_group_name_H-M   'P 1'
#
loop_
_entity.id
_entity.type
_entity.pdbx_description
1 polymer ?
#
loop_
_entity_poly.entity_id
_entity_poly.type
_entity_poly.pdbx_seq_one_letter_code
_entity_poly.pdbx_strand_id
1 'polypeptide(L)'
;MESILFESKDIESNFDYNDYIDLLSINFNNNASRYEAITLIEKNIDMKEYETWRINRIFNNITKKGDNYSDSIELLYDLYCKGYYFLEKLGLKYGLVLCYPKEYNYNKNIAELSKKEQNNLSDKLYPEIITEVEFVKNLITNNKIILTGKLNKNNYYMYIDNMNEEERERVQFYENEKKENKFWNFLRKIIKIN
;
A
#
# COMPACT_ATOMS: atom_id res chain seq x y z
N MET A 1 -13.49 10.36 -18.13
CA MET A 1 -14.16 9.55 -17.09
C MET A 1 -15.47 9.02 -17.61
N GLU A 2 -16.37 9.89 -18.10
CA GLU A 2 -17.63 9.47 -18.75
C GLU A 2 -17.44 8.44 -19.87
N SER A 3 -16.57 8.66 -20.86
CA SER A 3 -16.45 7.74 -22.00
C SER A 3 -16.05 6.29 -21.66
N ILE A 4 -15.35 6.07 -20.53
CA ILE A 4 -14.89 4.73 -20.10
C ILE A 4 -16.04 3.93 -19.49
N LEU A 5 -17.00 4.61 -18.84
CA LEU A 5 -18.19 3.99 -18.26
C LEU A 5 -19.16 3.52 -19.36
N PHE A 6 -19.33 4.33 -20.41
CA PHE A 6 -20.27 4.06 -21.51
C PHE A 6 -19.83 2.93 -22.48
N GLU A 7 -18.54 2.57 -22.50
CA GLU A 7 -17.99 1.56 -23.43
C GLU A 7 -17.71 0.19 -22.78
N SER A 8 -17.91 0.09 -21.47
CA SER A 8 -17.50 -1.08 -20.68
C SER A 8 -18.62 -2.12 -20.58
N LYS A 9 -18.53 -3.19 -21.39
CA LYS A 9 -19.39 -4.40 -21.25
C LYS A 9 -19.26 -5.07 -19.88
N ASP A 10 -18.14 -4.84 -19.18
CA ASP A 10 -17.89 -5.40 -17.87
C ASP A 10 -18.74 -4.73 -16.79
N ILE A 11 -19.07 -3.45 -16.94
CA ILE A 11 -19.94 -2.73 -16.00
C ILE A 11 -21.39 -3.18 -16.16
N GLU A 12 -21.88 -3.28 -17.40
CA GLU A 12 -23.24 -3.73 -17.71
C GLU A 12 -23.51 -5.17 -17.23
N SER A 13 -22.50 -6.04 -17.25
CA SER A 13 -22.65 -7.47 -16.89
C SER A 13 -22.46 -7.78 -15.40
N ASN A 14 -21.83 -6.89 -14.62
CA ASN A 14 -21.54 -7.13 -13.21
C ASN A 14 -22.37 -6.25 -12.25
N PHE A 15 -23.03 -5.20 -12.74
CA PHE A 15 -23.87 -4.32 -11.89
C PHE A 15 -25.34 -4.71 -11.93
N ASP A 16 -26.06 -4.41 -10.84
CA ASP A 16 -27.52 -4.38 -10.88
C ASP A 16 -27.99 -3.40 -11.96
N TYR A 17 -29.01 -3.78 -12.72
CA TYR A 17 -29.49 -2.99 -13.86
C TYR A 17 -29.92 -1.58 -13.44
N ASN A 18 -30.56 -1.42 -12.28
CA ASN A 18 -30.99 -0.09 -11.82
C ASN A 18 -29.79 0.75 -11.41
N ASP A 19 -28.84 0.17 -10.67
CA ASP A 19 -27.61 0.87 -10.26
C ASP A 19 -26.77 1.28 -11.48
N TYR A 20 -26.75 0.47 -12.54
CA TYR A 20 -26.12 0.82 -13.81
C TYR A 20 -26.80 2.02 -14.48
N ILE A 21 -28.13 2.01 -14.61
CA ILE A 21 -28.87 3.14 -15.19
C ILE A 21 -28.69 4.42 -14.35
N ASP A 22 -28.71 4.29 -13.01
CA ASP A 22 -28.46 5.40 -12.10
C ASP A 22 -27.05 5.96 -12.29
N LEU A 23 -26.03 5.10 -12.38
CA LEU A 23 -24.65 5.49 -12.62
C LEU A 23 -24.47 6.24 -13.96
N LEU A 24 -25.15 5.81 -15.03
CA LEU A 24 -25.15 6.50 -16.33
C LEU A 24 -25.85 7.87 -16.27
N SER A 25 -26.76 8.05 -15.31
CA SER A 25 -27.54 9.28 -15.13
C SER A 25 -26.80 10.34 -14.29
N ILE A 26 -25.66 9.99 -13.69
CA ILE A 26 -24.87 10.90 -12.85
C ILE A 26 -24.16 11.95 -13.70
N ASN A 27 -24.31 13.22 -13.32
CA ASN A 27 -23.54 14.31 -13.90
C ASN A 27 -22.16 14.45 -13.22
N PHE A 28 -21.12 13.90 -13.85
CA PHE A 28 -19.76 13.86 -13.30
C PHE A 28 -19.05 15.22 -13.20
N ASN A 29 -19.67 16.30 -13.71
CA ASN A 29 -19.14 17.66 -13.61
C ASN A 29 -19.34 18.28 -12.21
N ASN A 30 -20.11 17.64 -11.33
CA ASN A 30 -20.32 18.07 -9.95
C ASN A 30 -19.58 17.17 -8.95
N ASN A 31 -18.86 17.77 -8.00
CA ASN A 31 -18.12 17.03 -6.97
C ASN A 31 -19.03 16.21 -6.05
N ALA A 32 -20.24 16.68 -5.74
CA ALA A 32 -21.20 15.92 -4.93
C ALA A 32 -21.64 14.63 -5.65
N SER A 33 -21.83 14.71 -6.97
CA SER A 33 -22.23 13.62 -7.84
C SER A 33 -21.15 12.53 -7.99
N ARG A 34 -19.88 12.84 -7.71
CA ARG A 34 -18.80 11.84 -7.67
C ARG A 34 -18.92 10.90 -6.48
N TYR A 35 -19.39 11.40 -5.33
CA TYR A 35 -19.59 10.58 -4.14
C TYR A 35 -20.72 9.56 -4.36
N GLU A 36 -21.79 10.01 -5.03
CA GLU A 36 -22.90 9.15 -5.44
C GLU A 36 -22.44 8.04 -6.40
N ALA A 37 -21.61 8.39 -7.40
CA ALA A 37 -21.04 7.41 -8.32
C ALA A 37 -20.16 6.38 -7.62
N ILE A 38 -19.28 6.82 -6.70
CA ILE A 38 -18.44 5.92 -5.91
C ILE A 38 -19.30 4.97 -5.08
N THR A 39 -20.36 5.48 -4.43
CA THR A 39 -21.26 4.67 -3.61
C THR A 39 -21.95 3.58 -4.43
N LEU A 40 -22.43 3.90 -5.64
CA LEU A 40 -23.05 2.94 -6.55
C LEU A 40 -22.05 1.89 -7.04
N ILE A 41 -20.83 2.31 -7.37
CA ILE A 41 -19.75 1.40 -7.80
C ILE A 41 -19.38 0.44 -6.66
N GLU A 42 -19.14 0.96 -5.45
CA GLU A 42 -18.76 0.15 -4.27
C GLU A 42 -19.86 -0.84 -3.87
N LYS A 43 -21.14 -0.51 -4.09
CA LYS A 43 -22.27 -1.41 -3.84
C LYS A 43 -22.23 -2.66 -4.71
N ASN A 44 -21.70 -2.55 -5.93
CA ASN A 44 -21.75 -3.60 -6.93
C ASN A 44 -20.41 -4.31 -7.16
N ILE A 45 -19.38 -4.00 -6.36
CA ILE A 45 -18.06 -4.64 -6.44
C ILE A 45 -17.80 -5.41 -5.16
N ASP A 46 -17.18 -6.59 -5.27
CA ASP A 46 -16.58 -7.25 -4.12
C ASP A 46 -15.38 -6.42 -3.65
N MET A 47 -15.61 -5.58 -2.63
CA MET A 47 -14.58 -4.69 -2.08
C MET A 47 -13.40 -5.46 -1.49
N LYS A 48 -13.58 -6.71 -1.04
CA LYS A 48 -12.46 -7.55 -0.59
C LYS A 48 -11.58 -7.94 -1.79
N GLU A 49 -12.18 -8.34 -2.90
CA GLU A 49 -11.45 -8.67 -4.13
C GLU A 49 -10.73 -7.44 -4.68
N TYR A 50 -11.42 -6.31 -4.77
CA TYR A 50 -10.85 -5.05 -5.23
C TYR A 50 -9.65 -4.61 -4.39
N GLU A 51 -9.75 -4.64 -3.06
CA GLU A 51 -8.65 -4.28 -2.18
C GLU A 51 -7.45 -5.21 -2.34
N THR A 52 -7.70 -6.51 -2.50
CA THR A 52 -6.66 -7.52 -2.75
C THR A 52 -5.95 -7.27 -4.08
N TRP A 53 -6.71 -6.99 -5.14
CA TRP A 53 -6.16 -6.60 -6.43
C TRP A 53 -5.34 -5.30 -6.33
N ARG A 54 -5.84 -4.28 -5.62
CA ARG A 54 -5.19 -2.97 -5.47
C ARG A 54 -3.83 -3.10 -4.80
N ILE A 55 -3.74 -3.79 -3.67
CA ILE A 55 -2.48 -4.02 -2.95
C ILE A 55 -1.50 -4.84 -3.81
N ASN A 56 -1.98 -5.89 -4.48
CA ASN A 56 -1.13 -6.68 -5.39
C ASN A 56 -0.61 -5.86 -6.58
N ARG A 57 -1.40 -4.93 -7.11
CA ARG A 57 -0.95 -4.03 -8.18
C ARG A 57 0.19 -3.13 -7.71
N ILE A 58 0.08 -2.57 -6.50
CA ILE A 58 1.15 -1.75 -5.88
C ILE A 58 2.41 -2.59 -5.72
N PHE A 59 2.30 -3.77 -5.12
CA PHE A 59 3.43 -4.68 -4.93
C PHE A 59 4.10 -5.08 -6.25
N ASN A 60 3.30 -5.44 -7.26
CA ASN A 60 3.82 -5.78 -8.58
C ASN A 60 4.53 -4.59 -9.26
N ASN A 61 4.05 -3.35 -9.04
CA ASN A 61 4.71 -2.16 -9.57
C ASN A 61 6.10 -1.97 -8.94
N ILE A 62 6.20 -2.19 -7.63
CA ILE A 62 7.47 -2.11 -6.88
C ILE A 62 8.42 -3.22 -7.35
N THR A 63 7.98 -4.48 -7.40
CA THR A 63 8.87 -5.61 -7.71
C THR A 63 9.35 -5.61 -9.16
N LYS A 64 8.53 -5.12 -10.09
CA LYS A 64 8.90 -5.00 -11.51
C LYS A 64 9.56 -3.67 -11.88
N LYS A 65 9.70 -2.74 -10.91
CA LYS A 65 10.09 -1.34 -11.17
C LYS A 65 9.29 -0.73 -12.33
N GLY A 66 7.98 -0.87 -12.29
CA GLY A 66 7.10 -0.30 -13.31
C GLY A 66 7.09 1.22 -13.27
N ASP A 67 6.27 1.82 -14.13
CA ASP A 67 6.17 3.28 -14.19
C ASP A 67 5.77 3.85 -12.83
N ASN A 68 6.49 4.90 -12.42
CA ASN A 68 6.26 5.57 -11.14
C ASN A 68 6.32 4.61 -9.93
N TYR A 69 7.16 3.57 -9.97
CA TYR A 69 7.36 2.67 -8.82
C TYR A 69 7.75 3.41 -7.52
N SER A 70 8.47 4.53 -7.64
CA SER A 70 8.76 5.45 -6.54
C SER A 70 7.50 5.87 -5.76
N ASP A 71 6.44 6.25 -6.45
CA ASP A 71 5.16 6.65 -5.85
C ASP A 71 4.47 5.44 -5.19
N SER A 72 4.63 4.24 -5.76
CA SER A 72 4.10 3.02 -5.16
C SER A 72 4.80 2.64 -3.86
N ILE A 73 6.10 2.91 -3.74
CA ILE A 73 6.84 2.71 -2.49
C ILE A 73 6.39 3.73 -1.43
N GLU A 74 6.23 5.00 -1.82
CA GLU A 74 5.76 6.08 -0.95
C GLU A 74 4.36 5.78 -0.39
N LEU A 75 3.45 5.30 -1.25
CA LEU A 75 2.10 4.87 -0.88
C LEU A 75 2.04 3.80 0.21
N LEU A 76 3.09 3.00 0.41
CA LEU A 76 3.14 2.01 1.50
C LEU A 76 3.06 2.67 2.88
N TYR A 77 3.65 3.87 3.05
CA TYR A 77 3.57 4.62 4.29
C TYR A 77 2.14 5.15 4.53
N ASP A 78 1.54 5.72 3.50
CA ASP A 78 0.16 6.20 3.53
C ASP A 78 -0.84 5.08 3.89
N LEU A 79 -0.66 3.89 3.30
CA LEU A 79 -1.49 2.72 3.61
C LEU A 79 -1.28 2.26 5.06
N TYR A 80 -0.04 2.22 5.54
CA TYR A 80 0.24 1.94 6.95
C TYR A 80 -0.52 2.92 7.87
N CYS A 81 -0.47 4.23 7.58
CA CYS A 81 -1.21 5.24 8.34
C CYS A 81 -2.73 5.11 8.24
N LYS A 82 -3.26 4.47 7.18
CA LYS A 82 -4.68 4.18 6.97
C LYS A 82 -5.14 2.84 7.54
N GLY A 83 -4.31 2.22 8.39
CA GLY A 83 -4.65 1.03 9.17
C GLY A 83 -4.16 -0.29 8.59
N TYR A 84 -3.41 -0.31 7.49
CA TYR A 84 -2.74 -1.52 7.02
C TYR A 84 -1.48 -1.80 7.85
N TYR A 85 -1.63 -2.09 9.14
CA TYR A 85 -0.49 -2.19 10.05
C TYR A 85 0.46 -3.36 9.75
N PHE A 86 0.01 -4.37 9.01
CA PHE A 86 0.91 -5.40 8.47
C PHE A 86 1.95 -4.86 7.47
N LEU A 87 1.79 -3.61 7.01
CA LEU A 87 2.77 -2.89 6.21
C LEU A 87 3.79 -2.12 7.06
N GLU A 88 3.81 -2.23 8.38
CA GLU A 88 4.66 -1.39 9.25
C GLU A 88 6.11 -1.29 8.77
N LYS A 89 6.81 -2.42 8.59
CA LYS A 89 8.18 -2.42 8.06
C LYS A 89 8.26 -1.83 6.66
N LEU A 90 7.33 -2.16 5.78
CA LEU A 90 7.29 -1.63 4.41
C LEU A 90 7.09 -0.09 4.38
N GLY A 91 6.13 0.41 5.15
CA GLY A 91 5.80 1.83 5.24
C GLY A 91 6.87 2.63 5.98
N LEU A 92 7.36 2.16 7.13
CA LEU A 92 8.29 2.92 7.96
C LEU A 92 9.74 2.85 7.46
N LYS A 93 10.20 1.67 7.01
CA LYS A 93 11.58 1.51 6.53
C LYS A 93 11.77 2.06 5.12
N TYR A 94 10.79 1.86 4.24
CA TYR A 94 10.93 2.16 2.81
C TYR A 94 10.09 3.35 2.38
N GLY A 95 8.79 3.35 2.66
CA GLY A 95 7.87 4.42 2.23
C GLY A 95 8.20 5.79 2.81
N LEU A 96 8.45 5.85 4.13
CA LEU A 96 8.70 7.09 4.86
C LEU A 96 9.91 7.88 4.32
N VAL A 97 10.94 7.19 3.83
CA VAL A 97 12.14 7.81 3.25
C VAL A 97 11.79 8.64 2.01
N LEU A 98 10.74 8.25 1.28
CA LEU A 98 10.25 8.94 0.09
C LEU A 98 9.27 10.07 0.44
N CYS A 99 8.46 9.91 1.50
CA CYS A 99 7.61 10.99 2.00
C CYS A 99 8.43 12.19 2.49
N TYR A 100 9.61 11.92 3.08
CA TYR A 100 10.52 12.95 3.61
C TYR A 100 11.95 12.69 3.12
N PRO A 101 12.29 13.08 1.87
CA PRO A 101 13.55 12.82 1.21
C PRO A 101 14.67 13.72 1.77
N LYS A 102 15.18 13.35 2.94
CA LYS A 102 16.18 14.09 3.73
C LYS A 102 17.43 14.47 2.95
N GLU A 103 17.83 13.62 2.01
CA GLU A 103 19.01 13.81 1.16
C GLU A 103 18.88 15.03 0.21
N TYR A 104 17.64 15.45 -0.08
CA TYR A 104 17.36 16.57 -0.96
C TYR A 104 16.78 17.75 -0.18
N ASN A 105 15.61 17.57 0.45
CA ASN A 105 14.96 18.60 1.27
C ASN A 105 13.85 17.98 2.12
N TYR A 106 13.89 18.18 3.44
CA TYR A 106 12.86 17.71 4.37
C TYR A 106 11.46 18.28 4.12
N ASN A 107 11.36 19.44 3.48
CA ASN A 107 10.09 20.13 3.23
C ASN A 107 9.44 19.72 1.89
N LYS A 108 10.11 18.87 1.11
CA LYS A 108 9.57 18.34 -0.15
C LYS A 108 9.04 16.94 0.04
N ASN A 109 8.02 16.55 -0.70
CA ASN A 109 7.68 15.14 -0.92
C ASN A 109 8.34 14.64 -2.23
N ILE A 110 8.21 13.34 -2.51
CA ILE A 110 8.80 12.74 -3.70
C ILE A 110 8.28 13.32 -5.02
N ALA A 111 7.01 13.74 -5.07
CA ALA A 111 6.39 14.31 -6.26
C ALA A 111 6.98 15.68 -6.63
N GLU A 112 7.59 16.38 -5.67
CA GLU A 112 8.29 17.66 -5.86
C GLU A 112 9.75 17.52 -6.29
N LEU A 113 10.25 16.29 -6.40
CA LEU A 113 11.58 15.97 -6.93
C LEU A 113 11.52 15.73 -8.44
N SER A 114 12.63 15.99 -9.14
CA SER A 114 12.76 15.59 -10.54
C SER A 114 12.75 14.07 -10.68
N LYS A 115 12.36 13.55 -11.84
CA LYS A 115 12.27 12.09 -12.05
C LYS A 115 13.59 11.36 -11.79
N LYS A 116 14.71 12.01 -12.09
CA LYS A 116 16.05 11.49 -11.82
C LYS A 116 16.31 11.36 -10.31
N GLU A 117 15.93 12.36 -9.52
CA GLU A 117 16.09 12.35 -8.06
C GLU A 117 15.18 11.32 -7.40
N GLN A 118 13.92 11.20 -7.87
CA GLN A 118 12.99 10.14 -7.45
C GLN A 118 13.60 8.76 -7.66
N ASN A 119 14.07 8.48 -8.89
CA ASN A 119 14.68 7.19 -9.22
C ASN A 119 15.93 6.93 -8.38
N ASN A 120 16.83 7.92 -8.25
CA ASN A 120 18.04 7.78 -7.44
C ASN A 120 17.75 7.43 -5.97
N LEU A 121 16.70 8.02 -5.39
CA LEU A 121 16.33 7.76 -4.00
C LEU A 121 15.69 6.38 -3.86
N SER A 122 14.75 6.04 -4.74
CA SER A 122 14.04 4.77 -4.70
C SER A 122 14.95 3.58 -5.06
N ASP A 123 15.91 3.75 -5.98
CA ASP A 123 16.83 2.68 -6.40
C ASP A 123 17.73 2.19 -5.26
N LYS A 124 18.04 3.04 -4.27
CA LYS A 124 18.81 2.66 -3.07
C LYS A 124 18.11 1.63 -2.19
N LEU A 125 16.78 1.50 -2.31
CA LEU A 125 15.97 0.57 -1.53
C LEU A 125 16.03 -0.87 -2.09
N TYR A 126 16.58 -1.04 -3.29
CA TYR A 126 16.71 -2.33 -3.96
C TYR A 126 18.08 -2.97 -3.70
N PRO A 127 18.16 -4.31 -3.66
CA PRO A 127 17.07 -5.26 -3.88
C PRO A 127 16.23 -5.57 -2.63
N GLU A 128 16.59 -5.05 -1.46
CA GLU A 128 16.02 -5.46 -0.17
C GLU A 128 14.49 -5.34 -0.11
N ILE A 129 13.94 -4.24 -0.64
CA ILE A 129 12.48 -4.02 -0.67
C ILE A 129 11.71 -5.14 -1.39
N ILE A 130 12.32 -5.81 -2.38
CA ILE A 130 11.68 -6.92 -3.10
C ILE A 130 11.40 -8.08 -2.14
N THR A 131 12.36 -8.42 -1.29
CA THR A 131 12.21 -9.53 -0.33
C THR A 131 11.09 -9.26 0.66
N GLU A 132 10.96 -8.02 1.12
CA GLU A 132 9.91 -7.64 2.07
C GLU A 132 8.53 -7.55 1.41
N VAL A 133 8.46 -7.03 0.19
CA VAL A 133 7.20 -6.99 -0.58
C VAL A 133 6.71 -8.40 -0.90
N GLU A 134 7.58 -9.29 -1.38
CA GLU A 134 7.20 -10.68 -1.68
C GLU A 134 6.82 -11.45 -0.41
N PHE A 135 7.46 -11.17 0.73
CA PHE A 135 7.04 -11.74 2.01
C PHE A 135 5.61 -11.34 2.37
N VAL A 136 5.29 -10.04 2.35
CA VAL A 136 3.93 -9.56 2.67
C VAL A 136 2.90 -10.04 1.64
N LYS A 137 3.27 -10.09 0.36
CA LYS A 137 2.43 -10.64 -0.70
C LYS A 137 2.05 -12.10 -0.42
N ASN A 138 3.03 -12.91 0.01
CA ASN A 138 2.78 -14.30 0.40
C ASN A 138 1.84 -14.43 1.61
N LEU A 139 1.89 -13.51 2.56
CA LEU A 139 0.93 -13.49 3.68
C LEU A 139 -0.51 -13.27 3.18
N ILE A 140 -0.69 -12.39 2.18
CA ILE A 140 -2.00 -12.17 1.56
C ILE A 140 -2.44 -13.41 0.78
N THR A 141 -1.57 -13.96 -0.09
CA THR A 141 -1.88 -15.15 -0.91
C THR A 141 -2.22 -16.37 -0.06
N ASN A 142 -1.59 -16.53 1.09
CA ASN A 142 -1.82 -17.66 2.00
C ASN A 142 -2.90 -17.38 3.07
N ASN A 143 -3.70 -16.32 2.90
CA ASN A 143 -4.77 -15.92 3.85
C ASN A 143 -4.28 -15.70 5.30
N LYS A 144 -2.98 -15.43 5.49
CA LYS A 144 -2.43 -14.92 6.75
C LYS A 144 -2.90 -13.50 7.02
N ILE A 145 -3.08 -12.73 5.94
CA ILE A 145 -3.73 -11.43 5.96
C ILE A 145 -4.91 -11.48 5.00
N ILE A 146 -6.11 -11.20 5.49
CA ILE A 146 -7.32 -11.16 4.66
C ILE A 146 -7.86 -9.74 4.65
N LEU A 147 -7.74 -9.06 3.53
CA LEU A 147 -8.32 -7.73 3.33
C LEU A 147 -9.85 -7.86 3.28
N THR A 148 -10.56 -6.98 4.00
CA THR A 148 -12.03 -7.09 4.10
C THR A 148 -12.79 -6.16 3.17
N GLY A 149 -12.13 -5.16 2.58
CA GLY A 149 -12.82 -4.11 1.84
C GLY A 149 -13.57 -3.09 2.71
N LYS A 150 -13.54 -3.24 4.04
CA LYS A 150 -14.36 -2.45 4.96
C LYS A 150 -13.51 -1.45 5.75
N LEU A 151 -14.12 -0.32 6.09
CA LEU A 151 -13.57 0.67 6.99
C LEU A 151 -14.11 0.45 8.42
N ASN A 152 -13.28 0.74 9.42
CA ASN A 152 -13.71 0.83 10.81
C ASN A 152 -14.28 2.22 11.12
N LYS A 153 -14.74 2.42 12.37
CA LYS A 153 -15.30 3.70 12.86
C LYS A 153 -14.37 4.91 12.76
N ASN A 154 -13.06 4.70 12.59
CA ASN A 154 -12.05 5.75 12.44
C ASN A 154 -11.65 5.94 10.96
N ASN A 155 -12.41 5.38 10.01
CA ASN A 155 -12.10 5.37 8.58
C ASN A 155 -10.78 4.69 8.22
N TYR A 156 -10.38 3.67 9.00
CA TYR A 156 -9.22 2.83 8.67
C TYR A 156 -9.66 1.50 8.08
N TYR A 157 -8.90 1.01 7.10
CA TYR A 157 -9.17 -0.27 6.47
C TYR A 157 -8.99 -1.42 7.45
N MET A 158 -9.95 -2.34 7.41
CA MET A 158 -9.97 -3.54 8.24
C MET A 158 -9.39 -4.73 7.48
N TYR A 159 -8.63 -5.54 8.19
CA TYR A 159 -8.12 -6.83 7.73
C TYR A 159 -8.20 -7.84 8.87
N ILE A 160 -8.25 -9.13 8.52
CA ILE A 160 -8.12 -10.24 9.47
C ILE A 160 -6.65 -10.65 9.50
N ASP A 161 -6.08 -10.70 10.70
CA ASP A 161 -4.70 -11.14 10.95
C ASP A 161 -4.69 -12.57 11.51
N ASN A 162 -4.19 -13.51 10.71
CA ASN A 162 -3.94 -14.91 11.05
C ASN A 162 -2.45 -15.25 11.06
N MET A 163 -1.57 -14.25 11.13
CA MET A 163 -0.13 -14.44 11.25
C MET A 163 0.21 -15.15 12.57
N ASN A 164 1.21 -16.03 12.53
CA ASN A 164 1.88 -16.50 13.74
C ASN A 164 2.80 -15.40 14.32
N GLU A 165 3.38 -15.65 15.49
CA GLU A 165 4.24 -14.67 16.16
C GLU A 165 5.49 -14.32 15.35
N GLU A 166 6.15 -15.30 14.72
CA GLU A 166 7.36 -15.06 13.90
C GLU A 166 7.05 -14.19 12.67
N GLU A 167 5.93 -14.45 12.00
CA GLU A 167 5.43 -13.67 10.86
C GLU A 167 5.12 -12.23 11.31
N ARG A 168 4.47 -12.06 12.47
CA ARG A 168 4.14 -10.75 13.02
C ARG A 168 5.39 -9.97 13.43
N GLU A 169 6.35 -10.61 14.08
CA GLU A 169 7.63 -9.98 14.41
C GLU A 169 8.37 -9.53 13.15
N ARG A 170 8.31 -10.31 12.06
CA ARG A 170 9.00 -9.98 10.81
C ARG A 170 8.45 -8.72 10.12
N VAL A 171 7.14 -8.46 10.21
CA VAL A 171 6.52 -7.26 9.61
C VAL A 171 6.67 -6.00 10.46
N GLN A 172 7.08 -6.12 11.72
CA GLN A 172 7.31 -4.97 12.60
C GLN A 172 8.65 -4.29 12.32
N PHE A 173 8.71 -2.97 12.48
CA PHE A 173 9.94 -2.20 12.27
C PHE A 173 10.69 -2.00 13.60
N TYR A 174 10.01 -1.46 14.61
CA TYR A 174 10.67 -0.99 15.83
C TYR A 174 11.19 -2.11 16.75
N GLU A 175 10.51 -3.26 16.78
CA GLU A 175 10.98 -4.40 17.59
C GLU A 175 12.26 -4.99 17.00
N ASN A 176 12.35 -5.06 15.67
CA ASN A 176 13.51 -5.57 14.96
C ASN A 176 14.73 -4.63 15.10
N GLU A 177 14.58 -3.32 14.93
CA GLU A 177 15.70 -2.39 15.16
C GLU A 177 16.22 -2.45 16.60
N LYS A 178 15.35 -2.61 17.60
CA LYS A 178 15.76 -2.76 19.00
C LYS A 178 16.49 -4.08 19.27
N LYS A 179 16.00 -5.20 18.72
CA LYS A 179 16.65 -6.51 18.84
C LYS A 179 18.02 -6.52 18.14
N GLU A 180 18.10 -5.97 16.93
CA GLU A 180 19.34 -5.88 16.16
C GLU A 180 20.38 -5.01 16.88
N ASN A 181 19.98 -3.84 17.39
CA ASN A 181 20.84 -2.99 18.21
C ASN A 181 21.31 -3.69 19.50
N LYS A 182 20.46 -4.48 20.16
CA LYS A 182 20.87 -5.26 21.34
C LYS A 182 21.89 -6.35 21.00
N PHE A 183 21.69 -7.10 19.90
CA PHE A 183 22.59 -8.15 19.46
C PHE A 183 23.97 -7.61 19.07
N TRP A 184 24.03 -6.55 18.28
CA TRP A 184 25.31 -5.91 17.93
C TRP A 184 26.00 -5.28 19.14
N ASN A 185 25.25 -4.71 20.09
CA ASN A 185 25.81 -4.23 21.35
C ASN A 185 26.35 -5.37 22.22
N PHE A 186 25.71 -6.54 22.20
CA PHE A 186 26.21 -7.74 22.87
C PHE A 186 27.49 -8.27 22.20
N LEU A 187 27.52 -8.41 20.88
CA LEU A 187 28.73 -8.82 20.14
C LEU A 187 29.89 -7.84 20.32
N ARG A 188 29.64 -6.52 20.31
CA ARG A 188 30.65 -5.50 20.61
C ARG A 188 31.25 -5.65 22.01
N LYS A 189 30.46 -6.09 23.00
CA LYS A 189 30.97 -6.38 24.35
C LYS A 189 31.86 -7.63 24.39
N ILE A 190 31.53 -8.64 23.59
CA ILE A 190 32.35 -9.86 23.47
C ILE A 190 33.67 -9.56 22.75
N ILE A 191 33.62 -8.80 21.64
CA ILE A 191 34.80 -8.50 20.81
C ILE A 191 35.76 -7.52 21.50
N LYS A 192 35.27 -6.67 22.42
CA LYS A 192 36.11 -5.76 23.24
C LYS A 192 36.76 -6.44 24.46
N ILE A 193 36.61 -7.76 24.63
CA ILE A 193 37.37 -8.56 25.59
C ILE A 193 38.38 -9.37 24.78
N ASN A 194 39.46 -8.70 24.37
CA ASN A 194 40.78 -9.24 24.02
C ASN A 194 41.76 -8.06 23.99
#